data_AF-A0AA97AYE8-F1
#
_entry.id   AF-A0AA97AYE8-F1
#
_cell.length_a   1.000
_cell.length_b   1.000
_cell.length_c   1.000
_cell.angle_alpha   90.00
_cell.angle_beta   90.00
_cell.angle_gamma   90.00
#
_symmetry.space_group_name_H-M   'P 1'
#
loop_
_entity.id
_entity.type
_entity.pdbx_description
1 polymer ?
#
loop_
_entity_poly.entity_id
_entity_poly.type
_entity_poly.pdbx_seq_one_letter_code
_entity_poly.pdbx_strand_id
1 'polypeptide(L)' 'MEEVIGGVFRFLGRFIVETIFTIIVEVMFHFPGNLICKPFTKKGREPTGFLVVIVSISFWLLVAGLAYTAYFLLSGEPGA' A
#
# COMPACT_ATOMS: atom_id res chain seq x y z
N MET A 1 19.98 33.71 9.65
CA MET A 1 20.19 32.61 8.67
C MET A 1 19.75 31.27 9.23
N GLU A 2 20.09 30.94 10.49
CA GLU A 2 19.66 29.68 11.14
C GLU A 2 18.13 29.53 11.29
N GLU A 3 17.41 30.60 11.61
CA GLU A 3 15.94 30.57 11.74
C GLU A 3 15.22 30.27 10.40
N VAL A 4 15.78 30.76 9.29
CA VAL A 4 15.25 30.52 7.94
C VAL A 4 15.47 29.06 7.55
N ILE A 5 16.64 28.50 7.87
CA ILE A 5 16.97 27.09 7.61
C ILE A 5 16.08 26.15 8.44
N GLY A 6 15.86 26.46 9.72
CA GLY A 6 14.97 25.69 10.59
C GLY A 6 13.50 25.70 10.13
N GLY A 7 13.01 26.85 9.66
CA GLY A 7 11.67 26.98 9.08
C GLY A 7 11.50 26.15 7.79
N VAL A 8 12.49 26.22 6.89
CA VAL A 8 12.49 25.43 5.65
C VAL A 8 12.56 23.92 5.94
N PHE A 9 13.38 23.49 6.89
CA PHE A 9 13.46 22.07 7.28
C PHE A 9 12.15 21.54 7.88
N ARG A 10 11.45 22.33 8.68
CA ARG A 10 10.15 21.94 9.25
C ARG A 10 9.09 21.82 8.17
N PHE A 11 9.12 22.71 7.18
CA PHE A 11 8.21 22.67 6.03
C PHE A 11 8.51 21.47 5.13
N LEU A 12 9.78 21.27 4.75
CA LEU A 12 10.21 20.14 3.94
C LEU A 12 9.95 18.81 4.64
N GLY A 13 10.26 18.70 5.94
CA GLY A 13 10.00 17.49 6.72
C GLY A 13 8.52 17.12 6.73
N ARG A 14 7.63 18.10 6.94
CA ARG A 14 6.18 17.86 6.88
C ARG A 14 5.72 17.49 5.47
N PHE A 15 6.20 18.21 4.46
CA PHE A 15 5.85 17.96 3.06
C PHE A 15 6.29 16.56 2.61
N ILE A 16 7.51 16.17 2.94
CA ILE A 16 8.07 14.86 2.62
C ILE A 16 7.27 13.76 3.31
N VAL A 17 7.01 13.88 4.61
CA VAL A 17 6.24 12.87 5.35
C VAL A 17 4.82 12.74 4.81
N GLU A 18 4.13 13.85 4.56
CA GLU A 18 2.76 13.87 4.04
C GLU A 18 2.70 13.30 2.61
N THR A 19 3.66 13.69 1.76
CA THR A 19 3.76 13.20 0.38
C THR A 19 4.09 11.71 0.34
N ILE A 20 5.11 11.28 1.09
CA ILE A 20 5.50 9.87 1.16
C ILE A 20 4.36 9.03 1.72
N PHE A 21 3.71 9.48 2.81
CA PHE A 21 2.58 8.75 3.38
C PHE A 21 1.44 8.62 2.37
N THR A 22 1.10 9.70 1.68
CA THR A 22 0.06 9.69 0.65
C THR A 22 0.42 8.76 -0.50
N ILE A 23 1.65 8.83 -1.01
CA ILE A 23 2.12 7.95 -2.09
C ILE A 23 2.12 6.49 -1.63
N ILE A 24 2.59 6.18 -0.42
CA ILE A 24 2.59 4.82 0.11
C ILE A 24 1.16 4.30 0.19
N VAL A 25 0.25 5.05 0.79
CA VAL A 25 -1.16 4.63 0.92
C VAL A 25 -1.81 4.51 -0.46
N GLU A 26 -1.58 5.45 -1.36
CA GLU A 26 -2.14 5.41 -2.71
C GLU A 26 -1.59 4.21 -3.51
N VAL A 27 -0.29 3.97 -3.49
CA VAL A 27 0.32 2.82 -4.17
C VAL A 27 -0.08 1.51 -3.49
N MET A 28 -0.09 1.43 -2.17
CA MET A 28 -0.47 0.21 -1.47
C MET A 28 -1.95 -0.13 -1.68
N PHE A 29 -2.84 0.87 -1.66
CA PHE A 29 -4.27 0.61 -1.69
C PHE A 29 -4.87 0.71 -3.09
N HIS A 30 -4.54 1.77 -3.84
CA HIS A 30 -5.16 2.05 -5.12
C HIS A 30 -4.61 1.16 -6.23
N PHE A 31 -3.31 0.84 -6.23
CA PHE A 31 -2.69 0.04 -7.29
C PHE A 31 -3.23 -1.40 -7.37
N PRO A 32 -3.18 -2.24 -6.31
CA PRO A 32 -3.66 -3.63 -6.41
C PRO A 32 -5.18 -3.68 -6.56
N GLY A 33 -5.92 -2.82 -5.86
CA GLY A 33 -7.37 -2.74 -5.99
C GLY A 33 -7.80 -2.41 -7.43
N ASN A 34 -7.16 -1.42 -8.05
CA ASN A 34 -7.47 -1.02 -9.42
C ASN A 34 -7.05 -2.11 -10.43
N LEU A 35 -5.86 -2.70 -10.27
CA LEU A 35 -5.36 -3.77 -11.14
C LEU A 35 -6.28 -5.00 -11.13
N ILE A 36 -6.77 -5.39 -9.95
CA ILE A 36 -7.67 -6.54 -9.79
C ILE A 36 -9.10 -6.20 -10.24
N CYS A 37 -9.60 -4.98 -9.99
CA CYS A 37 -10.96 -4.58 -10.37
C CYS A 37 -11.11 -4.20 -11.84
N LYS A 38 -10.02 -3.81 -12.53
CA LYS A 38 -10.01 -3.41 -13.94
C LYS A 38 -10.65 -4.42 -14.90
N PRO A 39 -10.37 -5.75 -14.83
CA PRO A 39 -11.03 -6.73 -15.70
C PRO A 39 -12.52 -6.91 -15.43
N PHE A 40 -13.00 -6.59 -14.22
CA PHE A 40 -14.42 -6.70 -13.84
C PHE A 40 -15.22 -5.42 -14.07
N THR A 41 -14.55 -4.33 -14.43
CA THR A 41 -15.18 -3.04 -14.67
C THR A 41 -15.45 -2.84 -16.16
N LYS A 42 -16.62 -2.27 -16.51
CA LYS A 42 -16.99 -1.98 -17.91
C LYS A 42 -15.88 -1.19 -18.60
N LYS A 43 -15.57 -1.55 -19.85
CA LYS A 43 -14.63 -0.80 -20.71
C LYS A 43 -14.99 0.69 -20.71
N GLY A 44 -14.02 1.54 -20.38
CA GLY A 44 -14.18 3.00 -20.32
C GLY A 44 -14.59 3.56 -18.96
N ARG A 45 -14.79 2.73 -17.92
CA ARG A 45 -14.91 3.20 -16.53
C ARG A 45 -13.67 2.82 -15.73
N GLU A 46 -13.17 3.78 -14.96
CA GLU A 46 -12.17 3.48 -13.94
C GLU A 46 -12.86 2.82 -12.74
N PRO A 47 -12.32 1.69 -12.22
CA PRO A 47 -12.74 1.14 -10.94
C PRO A 47 -12.46 2.20 -9.88
N THR A 48 -13.51 2.80 -9.36
CA THR A 48 -13.42 3.88 -8.38
C THR A 48 -14.40 3.61 -7.26
N GLY A 49 -13.98 3.92 -6.02
CA GLY A 49 -14.81 3.82 -4.82
C GLY A 49 -14.48 2.65 -3.88
N PHE A 50 -15.44 2.33 -3.03
CA PHE A 50 -15.31 1.40 -1.89
C PHE A 50 -14.89 -0.02 -2.26
N LEU A 51 -15.27 -0.50 -3.45
CA LEU A 51 -14.91 -1.84 -3.95
C LEU A 51 -13.39 -2.01 -4.10
N VAL A 52 -12.71 -0.99 -4.65
CA VAL A 52 -11.25 -0.99 -4.86
C VAL A 52 -10.52 -1.09 -3.52
N VAL A 53 -11.03 -0.38 -2.50
CA VAL A 53 -10.49 -0.42 -1.14
C VAL A 53 -10.64 -1.82 -0.52
N ILE A 54 -11.83 -2.43 -0.62
CA ILE A 54 -12.07 -3.79 -0.10
C ILE A 54 -11.17 -4.81 -0.77
N VAL A 55 -11.09 -4.78 -2.10
CA VAL A 55 -10.26 -5.72 -2.88
C VAL A 55 -8.79 -5.56 -2.52
N SER A 56 -8.34 -4.33 -2.30
CA SER A 56 -6.98 -4.06 -1.87
C SER A 56 -6.67 -4.54 -0.45
N ILE A 57 -7.57 -4.32 0.52
CA ILE A 57 -7.42 -4.86 1.88
C ILE A 57 -7.38 -6.39 1.83
N SER A 58 -8.26 -7.00 1.04
CA SER A 58 -8.31 -8.47 0.87
C SER A 58 -7.03 -9.01 0.24
N PHE A 59 -6.45 -8.30 -0.73
CA PHE A 59 -5.17 -8.64 -1.33
C PHE A 59 -4.05 -8.63 -0.28
N TRP A 60 -3.93 -7.58 0.53
CA TRP A 60 -2.90 -7.52 1.57
C TRP A 60 -3.11 -8.53 2.71
N LEU A 61 -4.35 -8.85 3.07
CA LEU A 61 -4.65 -9.94 4.00
C LEU A 61 -4.19 -11.29 3.45
N LEU A 62 -4.40 -11.55 2.16
CA LEU A 62 -3.89 -12.76 1.51
C LEU A 62 -2.36 -12.78 1.48
N VAL A 63 -1.71 -11.67 1.15
CA VAL A 63 -0.25 -11.56 1.16
C VAL A 63 0.30 -11.81 2.57
N ALA A 64 -0.30 -11.21 3.60
CA ALA A 64 0.09 -11.43 4.99
C ALA A 64 -0.13 -12.89 5.43
N GLY A 65 -1.26 -13.49 5.05
CA GLY A 65 -1.54 -14.89 5.30
C GLY A 65 -0.53 -15.83 4.63
N LEU A 66 -0.22 -15.59 3.35
CA LEU A 66 0.78 -16.35 2.60
C LEU A 66 2.20 -16.16 3.17
N ALA A 67 2.55 -14.93 3.59
CA ALA A 67 3.83 -14.67 4.22
C ALA A 67 3.95 -15.40 5.57
N TYR A 68 2.87 -15.43 6.36
CA TYR A 68 2.82 -16.17 7.62
C TYR A 68 2.93 -17.69 7.39
N THR A 69 2.17 -18.25 6.46
CA THR A 69 2.24 -19.69 6.16
C THR A 69 3.60 -20.06 5.57
N ALA A 70 4.16 -19.26 4.67
CA ALA A 70 5.51 -19.46 4.13
C ALA A 70 6.57 -19.36 5.23
N TYR A 71 6.46 -18.38 6.14
CA TYR A 71 7.34 -18.28 7.30
C TYR A 71 7.24 -19.53 8.17
N PHE A 72 6.04 -20.02 8.47
CA PHE A 72 5.84 -21.24 9.25
C PHE A 72 6.42 -22.48 8.56
N LEU A 73 6.18 -22.64 7.25
CA LEU A 73 6.73 -23.72 6.43
C LEU A 73 8.26 -23.68 6.27
N LEU A 74 8.86 -22.49 6.23
CA LEU A 74 10.31 -22.34 6.06
C LEU A 74 11.06 -22.35 7.40
N SER A 75 10.41 -21.91 8.48
CA SER A 75 10.97 -21.94 9.83
C SER A 75 10.81 -23.31 10.49
N GLY A 76 9.95 -24.17 9.97
CA GLY A 76 9.93 -25.58 10.31
C GLY A 76 10.36 -26.43 9.12
N GLU A 77 11.60 -26.92 9.08
CA GLU A 77 12.03 -28.26 8.60
C GLU A 77 13.55 -28.46 8.89
N PRO A 78 14.07 -29.68 9.25
CA PRO A 78 13.63 -31.00 8.75
C PRO A 78 13.41 -32.08 9.85
N GLY A 79 12.31 -32.85 9.82
CA GLY A 79 12.17 -33.97 10.75
C GLY A 79 10.82 -34.69 10.91
N ALA A 80 9.95 -34.74 9.89
CA ALA A 80 8.84 -35.70 9.85
C ALA A 80 9.01 -36.66 8.68
#